data_AF-A0A9D2G6X4-F1
#
_entry.id   AF-A0A9D2G6X4-F1
#
_cell.length_a   1.000
_cell.length_b   1.000
_cell.length_c   1.000
_cell.angle_alpha   90.00
_cell.angle_beta   90.00
_cell.angle_gamma   90.00
#
_symmetry.space_group_name_H-M   'P 1'
#
loop_
_entity.id
_entity.type
_entity.pdbx_description
1 polymer ?
#
loop_
_entity_poly.entity_id
_entity_poly.type
_entity_poly.pdbx_seq_one_letter_code
_entity_poly.pdbx_strand_id
1 'polypeptide(L)'
;MRSRHRNSGQGGLWGRIARAGRLLFVLAGAAAAAGVLLFLWHAPAFRGGERYTLYFGETSSARMLTFEGDALPLLLPSGVRGESVLYAGDCAEKLLFAYGARVLFTERTGETVSYYCRSPLLGEGILLNGERVNLHIAAGGGQTAAGTPLIFGGF
;
A
#
# COMPACT_ATOMS: atom_id res chain seq x y z
N MET A 1 -50.58 -49.64 29.56
CA MET A 1 -51.11 -48.40 28.93
C MET A 1 -50.02 -47.33 28.95
N ARG A 2 -49.99 -46.51 27.89
CA ARG A 2 -49.11 -45.37 27.52
C ARG A 2 -48.64 -44.49 28.71
N SER A 3 -47.54 -43.72 28.68
CA SER A 3 -46.94 -42.99 27.56
C SER A 3 -45.44 -42.72 27.79
N ARG A 4 -44.63 -42.90 26.73
CA ARG A 4 -43.30 -42.27 26.61
C ARG A 4 -43.51 -40.87 26.03
N HIS A 5 -43.31 -39.84 26.84
CA HIS A 5 -43.27 -38.46 26.35
C HIS A 5 -41.95 -38.25 25.61
N ARG A 6 -42.02 -38.28 24.28
CA ARG A 6 -40.95 -37.88 23.36
C ARG A 6 -40.66 -36.39 23.58
N ASN A 7 -39.54 -36.09 24.23
CA ASN A 7 -38.99 -34.74 24.29
C ASN A 7 -37.78 -34.70 23.36
N SER A 8 -37.98 -34.45 22.06
CA SER A 8 -36.90 -34.57 21.07
C SER A 8 -36.97 -33.61 19.88
N GLY A 9 -37.62 -32.44 20.01
CA GLY A 9 -37.84 -31.53 18.87
C GLY A 9 -37.18 -30.15 18.94
N GLN A 10 -37.10 -29.52 20.11
CA GLN A 10 -36.85 -28.07 20.19
C GLN A 10 -35.37 -27.66 20.38
N GLY A 11 -34.53 -28.47 21.03
CA GLY A 11 -33.11 -28.13 21.25
C GLY A 11 -32.24 -28.17 19.98
N GLY A 12 -32.65 -28.93 18.97
CA GLY A 12 -31.90 -29.10 17.72
C GLY A 12 -32.03 -27.93 16.74
N LEU A 13 -33.23 -27.33 16.65
CA LEU A 13 -33.50 -26.24 15.70
C LEU A 13 -32.91 -24.91 16.20
N TRP A 14 -33.14 -24.54 17.46
CA TRP A 14 -32.56 -23.34 18.07
C TRP A 14 -31.03 -23.41 18.11
N GLY A 15 -30.45 -24.57 18.44
CA GLY A 15 -29.00 -24.78 18.38
C GLY A 15 -28.44 -24.74 16.95
N ARG A 16 -29.23 -25.06 15.92
CA ARG A 16 -28.84 -24.91 14.51
C ARG A 16 -28.92 -23.45 14.06
N ILE A 17 -29.96 -22.72 14.44
CA ILE A 17 -30.13 -21.28 14.15
C ILE A 17 -29.02 -20.48 14.83
N ALA A 18 -28.73 -20.74 16.10
CA ALA A 18 -27.64 -20.08 16.82
C ALA A 18 -26.26 -20.36 16.21
N ARG A 19 -26.02 -21.59 15.74
CA ARG A 19 -24.79 -21.95 15.01
C ARG A 19 -24.72 -21.26 13.64
N ALA A 20 -25.82 -21.23 12.90
CA ALA A 20 -25.89 -20.55 11.61
C ALA A 20 -25.64 -19.03 11.75
N GLY A 21 -26.19 -18.39 12.78
CA GLY A 21 -25.94 -16.98 13.08
C GLY A 21 -24.46 -16.69 13.40
N ARG A 22 -23.82 -17.55 14.21
CA ARG A 22 -22.37 -17.43 14.48
C ARG A 22 -21.53 -17.62 13.22
N LEU A 23 -21.88 -18.60 12.39
CA LEU A 23 -21.21 -18.83 11.09
C LEU A 23 -21.35 -17.61 10.16
N LEU A 24 -22.55 -17.05 10.03
CA LEU A 24 -22.79 -15.84 9.24
C LEU A 24 -21.97 -14.65 9.75
N PHE A 25 -21.90 -14.46 11.07
CA PHE A 25 -21.10 -13.40 11.67
C PHE A 25 -19.60 -13.57 11.38
N VAL A 26 -19.07 -14.79 11.52
CA VAL A 26 -17.66 -15.09 11.20
C VAL A 26 -17.37 -14.86 9.71
N LEU A 27 -18.26 -15.31 8.82
CA LEU A 27 -18.12 -15.11 7.38
C LEU A 27 -18.17 -13.63 7.00
N ALA A 28 -19.08 -12.86 7.60
CA ALA A 28 -19.16 -11.41 7.39
C ALA A 28 -17.90 -10.69 7.88
N GLY A 29 -17.38 -11.07 9.05
CA GLY A 29 -16.12 -10.54 9.58
C GLY A 29 -14.93 -10.86 8.67
N ALA A 30 -14.83 -12.10 8.19
CA ALA A 30 -13.78 -12.51 7.25
C ALA A 30 -13.86 -11.75 5.92
N ALA A 31 -15.07 -11.58 5.36
CA ALA A 31 -15.29 -10.82 4.14
C ALA A 31 -14.92 -9.33 4.32
N ALA A 32 -15.26 -8.72 5.45
CA ALA A 32 -14.89 -7.35 5.77
C ALA A 32 -13.37 -7.20 5.89
N ALA A 33 -12.68 -8.12 6.59
CA ALA A 33 -11.23 -8.11 6.71
C ALA A 33 -10.55 -8.26 5.33
N ALA A 34 -11.02 -9.17 4.49
CA ALA A 34 -10.54 -9.32 3.12
C ALA A 34 -10.74 -8.03 2.29
N GLY A 35 -11.90 -7.38 2.43
CA GLY A 35 -12.18 -6.09 1.79
C GLY A 35 -11.22 -4.99 2.23
N VAL A 36 -10.91 -4.88 3.53
CA VAL A 36 -9.92 -3.93 4.05
C VAL A 36 -8.52 -4.22 3.51
N LEU A 37 -8.11 -5.48 3.45
CA LEU A 37 -6.80 -5.85 2.91
C LEU A 37 -6.68 -5.52 1.42
N LEU A 38 -7.72 -5.80 0.63
CA LEU A 38 -7.77 -5.41 -0.78
C LEU A 38 -7.72 -3.89 -0.96
N PHE A 39 -8.43 -3.14 -0.11
CA PHE A 39 -8.39 -1.68 -0.11
C PHE A 39 -6.98 -1.16 0.17
N LEU A 40 -6.33 -1.66 1.22
CA LEU A 40 -4.97 -1.26 1.60
C LEU A 40 -3.92 -1.62 0.54
N TRP A 41 -4.10 -2.74 -0.17
CA TRP A 41 -3.21 -3.15 -1.26
C TRP A 41 -3.23 -2.19 -2.44
N HIS A 42 -4.36 -1.53 -2.67
CA HIS A 42 -4.56 -0.60 -3.78
C HIS A 42 -4.59 0.87 -3.33
N ALA A 43 -4.36 1.15 -2.05
CA ALA A 43 -4.28 2.51 -1.57
C ALA A 43 -2.95 3.15 -2.02
N PRO A 44 -2.93 4.44 -2.38
CA PRO A 44 -1.70 5.15 -2.65
C PRO A 44 -0.77 5.17 -1.43
N ALA A 45 0.50 4.92 -1.65
CA ALA A 45 1.56 4.94 -0.65
C ALA A 45 1.83 6.34 -0.14
N PHE A 46 1.70 7.35 -1.01
CA PHE A 46 2.05 8.73 -0.72
C PHE A 46 0.84 9.66 -0.67
N ARG A 47 0.94 10.72 0.14
CA ARG A 47 -0.08 11.76 0.29
C ARG A 47 0.55 13.12 0.54
N GLY A 48 -0.21 14.19 0.28
CA GLY A 48 0.17 15.57 0.56
C GLY A 48 1.27 16.17 -0.33
N GLY A 49 1.57 15.57 -1.48
CA GLY A 49 2.47 16.15 -2.47
C GLY A 49 1.77 17.05 -3.49
N GLU A 50 2.58 17.77 -4.27
CA GLU A 50 2.16 18.71 -5.31
C GLU A 50 1.90 18.03 -6.65
N ARG A 51 2.59 16.92 -6.92
CA ARG A 51 2.47 16.14 -8.15
C ARG A 51 2.63 14.67 -7.84
N TYR A 52 1.82 13.84 -8.49
CA TYR A 52 1.91 12.39 -8.40
C TYR A 52 2.06 11.78 -9.77
N THR A 53 2.83 10.69 -9.84
CA THR A 53 3.02 9.93 -11.07
C THR A 53 2.79 8.45 -10.79
N LEU A 54 1.92 7.83 -11.59
CA LEU A 54 1.66 6.39 -11.55
C LEU A 54 2.38 5.69 -12.70
N TYR A 55 3.10 4.61 -12.38
CA TYR A 55 3.86 3.81 -13.33
C TYR A 55 3.12 2.50 -13.63
N PHE A 56 2.91 2.17 -14.90
CA PHE A 56 2.22 0.94 -15.34
C PHE A 56 3.20 -0.17 -15.77
N GLY A 57 4.47 -0.04 -15.42
CA GLY A 57 5.52 -1.02 -15.71
C GLY A 57 6.71 -0.83 -14.79
N GLU A 58 7.72 -1.70 -14.94
CA GLU A 58 8.87 -1.81 -14.04
C GLU A 58 10.13 -1.13 -14.60
N THR A 59 10.00 -0.41 -15.72
CA THR A 59 11.10 0.26 -16.41
C THR A 59 10.80 1.74 -16.64
N SER A 60 11.84 2.54 -16.89
CA SER A 60 11.73 3.97 -17.20
C SER A 60 10.99 4.27 -18.51
N SER A 61 10.81 3.29 -19.39
CA SER A 61 10.05 3.40 -20.64
C SER A 61 8.56 3.06 -20.48
N ALA A 62 8.12 2.69 -19.28
CA ALA A 62 6.75 2.32 -19.02
C ALA A 62 5.79 3.51 -19.18
N ARG A 63 4.53 3.21 -19.47
CA ARG A 63 3.47 4.23 -19.48
C ARG A 63 3.38 4.89 -18.09
N MET A 64 3.34 6.22 -18.09
CA MET A 64 3.20 7.04 -16.89
C MET A 64 1.93 7.89 -16.97
N LEU A 65 1.24 8.07 -15.84
CA LEU A 65 0.15 9.03 -15.70
C LEU A 65 0.51 10.01 -14.59
N THR A 66 0.50 11.30 -14.90
CA THR A 66 0.85 12.36 -13.95
C THR A 66 -0.38 13.18 -13.59
N PHE A 67 -0.51 13.49 -12.31
CA PHE A 67 -1.61 14.25 -11.72
C PHE A 67 -1.00 15.41 -10.93
N GLU A 68 -1.52 16.62 -11.10
CA GLU A 68 -1.16 17.78 -10.29
C GLU A 68 -2.14 17.93 -9.11
N GLY A 69 -1.66 18.45 -7.99
CA GLY A 69 -2.45 18.68 -6.79
C GLY A 69 -2.87 17.39 -6.07
N ASP A 70 -3.98 17.45 -5.36
CA ASP A 70 -4.54 16.36 -4.55
C ASP A 70 -5.42 15.38 -5.33
N ALA A 71 -5.37 15.42 -6.68
CA ALA A 71 -6.20 14.62 -7.58
C ALA A 71 -5.86 13.12 -7.62
N LEU A 72 -5.21 12.59 -6.57
CA LEU A 72 -4.86 11.18 -6.49
C LEU A 72 -6.13 10.34 -6.23
N PRO A 73 -6.36 9.26 -7.01
CA PRO A 73 -7.52 8.42 -6.77
C PRO A 73 -7.42 7.72 -5.41
N LEU A 74 -8.58 7.50 -4.76
CA LEU A 74 -8.67 6.78 -3.49
C LEU A 74 -8.09 5.35 -3.59
N LEU A 75 -8.22 4.76 -4.78
CA LEU A 75 -7.67 3.45 -5.14
C LEU A 75 -6.90 3.57 -6.45
N LEU A 76 -5.70 3.03 -6.47
CA LEU A 76 -4.86 2.96 -7.65
C LEU A 76 -5.52 2.06 -8.70
N PRO A 77 -5.53 2.47 -9.98
CA PRO A 77 -6.03 1.64 -11.06
C PRO A 77 -5.34 0.28 -11.12
N SER A 78 -6.06 -0.74 -11.59
CA SER A 78 -5.47 -2.05 -11.86
C SER A 78 -4.31 -1.92 -12.84
N GLY A 79 -3.17 -2.56 -12.53
CA GLY A 79 -1.99 -2.57 -13.40
C GLY A 79 -0.94 -1.52 -13.06
N VAL A 80 -1.18 -0.64 -12.08
CA VAL A 80 -0.11 0.17 -11.49
C VAL A 80 0.94 -0.77 -10.87
N ARG A 81 2.22 -0.48 -11.14
CA ARG A 81 3.41 -1.21 -10.68
C ARG A 81 4.31 -0.37 -9.79
N GLY A 82 4.09 0.93 -9.79
CA GLY A 82 4.73 1.84 -8.87
C GLY A 82 4.07 3.20 -8.91
N GLU A 83 4.48 4.05 -7.99
CA GLU A 83 4.05 5.44 -7.93
C GLU A 83 5.19 6.32 -7.39
N SER A 84 5.11 7.60 -7.69
CA SER A 84 5.92 8.62 -7.05
C SER A 84 5.12 9.89 -6.78
N VAL A 85 5.67 10.70 -5.91
CA VAL A 85 5.14 11.97 -5.47
C VAL A 85 6.26 12.99 -5.43
N LEU A 86 5.96 14.24 -5.75
CA LEU A 86 6.83 15.40 -5.58
C LEU A 86 6.29 16.28 -4.46
N TYR A 87 7.15 16.69 -3.56
CA TYR A 87 6.88 17.62 -2.46
C TYR A 87 7.69 18.90 -2.63
N ALA A 88 7.11 20.02 -2.24
CA ALA A 88 7.88 21.25 -2.02
C ALA A 88 8.75 21.14 -0.77
N GLY A 89 9.96 21.70 -0.87
CA GLY A 89 10.96 21.72 0.19
C GLY A 89 11.75 20.42 0.31
N ASP A 90 12.75 20.46 1.18
CA ASP A 90 13.45 19.27 1.64
C ASP A 90 12.63 18.61 2.76
N CYS A 91 12.08 17.44 2.46
CA CYS A 91 11.36 16.63 3.43
C CYS A 91 11.91 15.19 3.53
N ALA A 92 13.15 14.98 3.08
CA ALA A 92 13.76 13.64 3.03
C ALA A 92 13.77 12.96 4.40
N GLU A 93 14.24 13.65 5.45
CA GLU A 93 14.27 13.10 6.81
C GLU A 93 12.88 12.76 7.34
N LYS A 94 11.90 13.63 7.09
CA LYS A 94 10.50 13.42 7.47
C LYS A 94 9.93 12.17 6.81
N LEU A 95 10.21 11.98 5.52
CA LEU A 95 9.78 10.80 4.76
C LEU A 95 10.49 9.53 5.26
N LEU A 96 11.81 9.58 5.48
CA LEU A 96 12.56 8.45 6.04
C LEU A 96 11.94 8.00 7.37
N PHE A 97 11.63 8.94 8.25
CA PHE A 97 10.97 8.66 9.52
C PHE A 97 9.54 8.11 9.32
N ALA A 98 8.71 8.77 8.51
CA ALA A 98 7.32 8.40 8.30
C ALA A 98 7.16 6.98 7.71
N TYR A 99 8.11 6.55 6.87
CA TYR A 99 8.12 5.22 6.28
C TYR A 99 8.95 4.19 7.06
N GLY A 100 9.52 4.55 8.22
CA GLY A 100 10.41 3.67 8.98
C GLY A 100 11.56 3.13 8.11
N ALA A 101 12.08 3.99 7.24
CA ALA A 101 12.96 3.59 6.15
C ALA A 101 14.40 3.41 6.64
N ARG A 102 15.01 2.29 6.26
CA ARG A 102 16.46 2.07 6.36
C ARG A 102 17.10 2.42 5.04
N VAL A 103 18.02 3.39 5.06
CA VAL A 103 18.87 3.72 3.90
C VAL A 103 19.80 2.54 3.63
N LEU A 104 19.79 2.04 2.40
CA LEU A 104 20.64 0.95 1.94
C LEU A 104 21.91 1.51 1.29
N PHE A 105 21.75 2.50 0.42
CA PHE A 105 22.83 3.29 -0.16
C PHE A 105 22.30 4.64 -0.65
N THR A 106 23.23 5.53 -1.01
CA THR A 106 22.92 6.86 -1.52
C THR A 106 23.72 7.17 -2.77
N GLU A 107 23.12 7.91 -3.70
CA GLU A 107 23.81 8.47 -4.86
C GLU A 107 23.68 9.99 -4.85
N ARG A 108 24.70 10.69 -5.36
CA ARG A 108 24.66 12.16 -5.48
C ARG A 108 24.92 12.57 -6.91
N THR A 109 24.00 13.36 -7.46
CA THR A 109 24.10 13.92 -8.81
C THR A 109 23.86 15.42 -8.73
N GLY A 110 24.93 16.20 -8.86
CA GLY A 110 24.87 17.65 -8.65
C GLY A 110 24.45 18.01 -7.22
N GLU A 111 23.34 18.74 -7.11
CA GLU A 111 22.75 19.13 -5.82
C GLU A 111 21.75 18.11 -5.27
N THR A 112 21.38 17.11 -6.08
CA THR A 112 20.42 16.07 -5.70
C THR A 112 21.12 14.93 -4.97
N VAL A 113 20.53 14.50 -3.85
CA VAL A 113 20.87 13.26 -3.15
C VAL A 113 19.71 12.28 -3.28
N SER A 114 20.01 11.10 -3.81
CA SER A 114 19.09 9.97 -3.93
C SER A 114 19.36 8.96 -2.82
N TYR A 115 18.35 8.68 -2.00
CA TYR A 115 18.35 7.68 -0.94
C TYR A 115 17.57 6.45 -1.41
N TYR A 116 18.27 5.34 -1.52
CA TYR A 116 17.68 4.04 -1.87
C TYR A 116 17.44 3.27 -0.58
N CYS A 117 16.18 2.97 -0.31
CA CYS A 117 15.72 2.59 1.01
C CYS A 117 14.92 1.29 1.00
N ARG A 118 14.89 0.66 2.18
CA ARG A 118 13.93 -0.38 2.52
C ARG A 118 12.98 0.12 3.61
N SER A 119 11.69 0.11 3.34
CA SER A 119 10.62 0.39 4.29
C SER A 119 9.83 -0.89 4.60
N PRO A 120 9.49 -1.15 5.87
CA PRO A 120 8.58 -2.24 6.23
C PRO A 120 7.10 -1.92 5.92
N LEU A 121 6.77 -0.68 5.56
CA LEU A 121 5.39 -0.23 5.32
C LEU A 121 4.99 -0.28 3.84
N LEU A 122 5.94 -0.58 2.96
CA LEU A 122 5.74 -0.62 1.52
C LEU A 122 5.87 -2.06 1.03
N GLY A 123 5.29 -2.31 -0.15
CA GLY A 123 5.26 -3.62 -0.78
C GLY A 123 6.63 -4.15 -1.18
N GLU A 124 6.62 -5.13 -2.08
CA GLU A 124 7.85 -5.73 -2.57
C GLU A 124 8.77 -4.70 -3.24
N GLY A 125 10.07 -4.94 -3.08
CA GLY A 125 11.11 -4.11 -3.68
C GLY A 125 11.69 -4.72 -4.95
N ILE A 126 12.43 -3.90 -5.68
CA ILE A 126 13.28 -4.31 -6.79
C ILE A 126 14.71 -4.53 -6.31
N LEU A 127 15.45 -5.40 -7.01
CA LEU A 127 16.86 -5.64 -6.71
C LEU A 127 17.71 -4.58 -7.40
N LEU A 128 18.43 -3.79 -6.62
CA LEU A 128 19.33 -2.75 -7.10
C LEU A 128 20.62 -2.81 -6.30
N ASN A 129 21.77 -2.95 -6.98
CA ASN A 129 23.08 -3.11 -6.35
C ASN A 129 23.15 -4.25 -5.31
N GLY A 130 22.41 -5.34 -5.54
CA GLY A 130 22.33 -6.48 -4.62
C GLY A 130 21.40 -6.27 -3.42
N GLU A 131 20.83 -5.07 -3.27
CA GLU A 131 19.91 -4.72 -2.20
C GLU A 131 18.46 -4.70 -2.69
N ARG A 132 17.51 -5.09 -1.84
CA ARG A 132 16.08 -5.05 -2.17
C ARG A 132 15.47 -3.71 -1.75
N VAL A 133 15.39 -2.79 -2.70
CA VAL A 133 14.90 -1.41 -2.56
C VAL A 133 13.40 -1.37 -2.83
N ASN A 134 12.60 -0.81 -1.92
CA ASN A 134 11.16 -0.58 -2.13
C ASN A 134 10.73 0.87 -1.83
N LEU A 135 11.69 1.76 -1.59
CA LEU A 135 11.48 3.19 -1.44
C LEU A 135 12.69 3.91 -2.04
N HIS A 136 12.43 4.90 -2.88
CA HIS A 136 13.44 5.82 -3.39
C HIS A 136 13.03 7.24 -3.01
N ILE A 137 13.92 7.99 -2.37
CA ILE A 137 13.72 9.41 -2.04
C ILE A 137 14.82 10.20 -2.75
N ALA A 138 14.47 11.18 -3.56
CA ALA A 138 15.42 12.11 -4.18
C ALA A 138 15.16 13.51 -3.65
N ALA A 139 16.17 14.18 -3.08
CA ALA A 139 16.04 15.52 -2.52
C ALA A 139 17.13 16.44 -3.08
N GLY A 140 16.73 17.64 -3.50
CA GLY A 140 17.61 18.60 -4.16
C GLY A 140 16.81 19.76 -4.75
N GLY A 141 17.45 20.89 -5.04
CA GLY A 141 16.81 22.03 -5.72
C GLY A 141 15.59 22.62 -4.99
N GLY A 142 15.48 22.41 -3.67
CA GLY A 142 14.33 22.88 -2.88
C GLY A 142 13.07 22.01 -3.02
N GLN A 143 13.19 20.79 -3.52
CA GLN A 143 12.09 19.82 -3.63
C GLN A 143 12.54 18.44 -3.14
N THR A 144 11.56 17.56 -2.93
CA THR A 144 11.79 16.15 -2.60
C THR A 144 10.81 15.27 -3.35
N ALA A 145 11.30 14.30 -4.10
CA ALA A 145 10.49 13.23 -4.65
C ALA A 145 10.60 11.96 -3.80
N ALA A 146 9.51 11.22 -3.71
CA ALA A 146 9.48 9.88 -3.12
C ALA A 146 8.77 8.92 -4.06
N GLY A 147 9.26 7.68 -4.21
CA GLY A 147 8.67 6.69 -5.09
C GLY A 147 8.78 5.26 -4.56
N THR A 148 7.82 4.42 -4.94
CA THR A 148 7.78 2.98 -4.66
C THR A 148 7.51 2.18 -5.95
N PRO A 149 8.25 1.09 -6.23
CA PRO A 149 9.48 0.70 -5.54
C PRO A 149 10.64 1.67 -5.84
N LEU A 150 10.55 2.43 -6.93
CA LEU A 150 11.57 3.38 -7.39
C LEU A 150 10.91 4.58 -8.08
N ILE A 151 11.57 5.75 -8.02
CA ILE A 151 11.27 6.88 -8.91
C ILE A 151 11.79 6.53 -10.32
N PHE A 152 10.89 6.53 -11.30
CA PHE A 152 11.24 6.43 -12.72
C PHE A 152 11.09 7.80 -13.39
N GLY A 153 12.09 8.17 -14.19
CA GLY A 153 12.22 9.52 -14.74
C GLY A 153 13.28 10.33 -13.99
N GLY A 154 13.65 11.49 -14.55
CA GLY A 154 14.57 12.42 -13.88
C GLY A 154 13.90 13.15 -12.73
N PHE A 155 14.68 13.45 -11.70
CA PHE A 155 14.38 14.40 -10.63
C PHE A 155 15.26 15.63 -10.80
#